data_AF-A0A8J6ZHG8-F1
#
_entry.id   AF-A0A8J6ZHG8-F1
#
_cell.length_a   1.000
_cell.length_b   1.000
_cell.length_c   1.000
_cell.angle_alpha   90.00
_cell.angle_beta   90.00
_cell.angle_gamma   90.00
#
_symmetry.space_group_name_H-M   'P 1'
#
loop_
_entity.id
_entity.type
_entity.pdbx_description
1 polymer ?
#
loop_
_entity_poly.entity_id
_entity_poly.type
_entity_poly.pdbx_seq_one_letter_code
_entity_poly.pdbx_strand_id
1 'polypeptide(L)'
;MNKAFSDKAFEQYLYWQRQDRKTLNRINALIKDIDRNGVDKGIGKPEMLKHELAGHWSRRIDETNRLVYKVDEHGTLRIEYCKGHYE
;
A
#
# COMPACT_ATOMS: atom_id res chain seq x y z
N MET A 1 0.17 13.77 -5.55
CA MET A 1 -0.90 12.77 -5.33
C MET A 1 -1.48 12.95 -3.94
N ASN A 2 -2.81 13.03 -3.82
CA ASN A 2 -3.48 12.88 -2.53
C ASN A 2 -3.40 11.42 -2.07
N LYS A 3 -3.43 11.19 -0.75
CA LYS A 3 -3.40 9.85 -0.15
C LYS A 3 -4.64 9.69 0.70
N ALA A 4 -5.47 8.72 0.35
CA ALA A 4 -6.63 8.32 1.12
C ALA A 4 -6.39 6.92 1.66
N PHE A 5 -6.73 6.71 2.92
CA PHE A 5 -6.69 5.41 3.58
C PHE A 5 -8.12 4.96 3.82
N SER A 6 -8.42 3.68 3.58
CA SER A 6 -9.59 3.06 4.21
C SER A 6 -9.43 3.09 5.72
N ASP A 7 -10.54 3.00 6.47
CA ASP A 7 -10.47 2.98 7.94
C ASP A 7 -9.57 1.83 8.44
N LYS A 8 -9.70 0.64 7.83
CA LYS A 8 -8.83 -0.52 8.12
C LYS A 8 -7.36 -0.22 7.82
N ALA A 9 -7.03 0.38 6.67
CA ALA A 9 -5.66 0.73 6.36
C ALA A 9 -5.09 1.79 7.31
N PHE A 10 -5.92 2.76 7.73
CA PHE A 10 -5.50 3.81 8.64
C PHE A 10 -5.19 3.24 10.03
N GLU A 11 -6.05 2.35 10.56
CA GLU A 11 -5.78 1.65 11.81
C GLU A 11 -4.50 0.80 11.76
N GLN A 12 -4.28 0.08 10.65
CA GLN A 12 -3.06 -0.69 10.42
C GLN A 12 -1.82 0.20 10.37
N TYR A 13 -1.91 1.37 9.73
CA TYR A 13 -0.84 2.35 9.69
C TYR A 13 -0.52 2.89 11.10
N LEU A 14 -1.55 3.24 11.88
CA LEU A 14 -1.40 3.67 13.29
C LEU A 14 -0.89 2.56 14.21
N TYR A 15 -1.18 1.29 13.90
CA TYR A 15 -0.61 0.14 14.60
C TYR A 15 0.91 0.10 14.39
N TRP A 16 1.37 0.19 13.14
CA TRP A 16 2.81 0.16 12.85
C TRP A 16 3.58 1.32 13.47
N GLN A 17 2.98 2.50 13.61
CA GLN A 17 3.59 3.63 14.32
C GLN A 17 3.98 3.29 15.76
N ARG A 18 3.18 2.46 16.43
CA ARG A 18 3.36 2.08 17.83
C ARG A 18 4.24 0.84 18.00
N GLN A 19 4.19 -0.08 17.05
CA GLN A 19 4.78 -1.41 17.19
C GLN A 19 6.12 -1.58 16.48
N ASP A 20 6.22 -1.15 15.21
CA ASP A 20 7.43 -1.35 14.41
C ASP A 20 7.65 -0.19 13.42
N ARG A 21 8.56 0.71 13.82
CA ARG A 21 8.96 1.86 13.00
C ARG A 21 9.69 1.45 11.72
N LYS A 22 10.34 0.28 11.65
CA LYS A 22 11.01 -0.18 10.44
C LYS A 22 9.98 -0.53 9.37
N THR A 23 8.93 -1.26 9.76
CA THR A 23 7.80 -1.58 8.88
C THR A 23 7.06 -0.31 8.44
N LEU A 24 6.81 0.63 9.36
CA LEU A 24 6.23 1.93 9.01
C LEU A 24 7.08 2.69 7.97
N ASN A 25 8.40 2.76 8.18
CA ASN A 25 9.32 3.41 7.25
C ASN A 25 9.30 2.75 5.87
N ARG A 26 9.15 1.42 5.83
CA ARG A 26 9.02 0.66 4.58
C ARG A 26 7.72 1.00 3.85
N ILE A 27 6.59 1.06 4.56
CA ILE A 27 5.31 1.51 3.98
C ILE A 27 5.44 2.92 3.39
N ASN A 28 6.04 3.85 4.14
CA ASN A 28 6.27 5.22 3.66
C ASN A 28 7.19 5.29 2.44
N ALA A 29 8.20 4.42 2.36
CA ALA A 29 9.06 4.32 1.19
C ALA A 29 8.28 3.82 -0.04
N LEU A 30 7.40 2.81 0.12
CA LEU A 30 6.55 2.33 -0.98
C LEU A 30 5.58 3.42 -1.46
N ILE A 31 4.93 4.15 -0.56
CA ILE A 31 4.01 5.26 -0.91
C ILE A 31 4.75 6.35 -1.70
N LYS A 32 5.94 6.76 -1.23
CA LYS A 32 6.78 7.74 -1.93
C LYS A 32 7.28 7.24 -3.29
N ASP A 33 7.50 5.94 -3.42
CA ASP A 33 7.92 5.35 -4.68
C ASP A 33 6.78 5.32 -5.71
N ILE A 34 5.56 5.02 -5.27
CA ILE A 34 4.35 5.09 -6.11
C ILE A 34 4.15 6.51 -6.65
N ASP A 35 4.37 7.53 -5.81
CA ASP A 35 4.32 8.94 -6.24
C ASP A 35 5.32 9.27 -7.37
N ARG A 36 6.48 8.61 -7.41
CA ARG A 36 7.57 8.92 -8.35
C ARG A 36 7.55 8.07 -9.60
N ASN A 37 7.30 6.78 -9.43
CA ASN A 37 7.51 5.75 -10.44
C ASN A 37 6.21 5.17 -11.00
N GLY A 38 5.06 5.55 -10.42
CA GLY A 38 3.75 5.05 -10.82
C GLY A 38 3.32 3.77 -10.10
N VAL A 39 2.15 3.24 -10.46
CA VAL A 39 1.52 2.13 -9.74
C VAL A 39 2.13 0.77 -10.05
N ASP A 40 2.67 0.58 -11.24
CA ASP A 40 3.10 -0.71 -11.83
C ASP A 40 4.61 -0.94 -11.81
N LYS A 41 5.40 0.04 -11.34
CA LYS A 41 6.87 0.01 -11.36
C LYS A 41 7.50 0.42 -10.04
N GLY A 42 8.75 0.01 -9.85
CA GLY A 42 9.56 0.42 -8.71
C GLY A 42 9.64 -0.63 -7.61
N ILE A 43 9.86 -0.18 -6.37
CA ILE A 43 10.25 -1.08 -5.28
C ILE A 43 9.07 -1.88 -4.72
N GLY A 44 9.37 -3.05 -4.17
CA GLY A 44 8.36 -3.90 -3.53
C GLY A 44 7.64 -4.83 -4.48
N LYS A 45 8.13 -5.05 -5.71
CA LYS A 45 7.57 -6.01 -6.68
C LYS A 45 6.06 -5.78 -6.89
N PRO A 46 5.68 -4.68 -7.57
CA PRO A 46 4.28 -4.39 -7.84
C PRO A 46 3.62 -5.53 -8.62
N GLU A 47 2.49 -6.01 -8.11
CA GLU A 47 1.72 -7.12 -8.67
C GLU A 47 0.25 -6.66 -8.80
N MET A 48 -0.33 -6.77 -9.99
CA MET A 48 -1.75 -6.45 -10.20
C MET A 48 -2.64 -7.56 -9.64
N LEU A 49 -3.66 -7.18 -8.87
CA LEU A 49 -4.59 -8.10 -8.24
C LEU A 49 -5.76 -8.47 -9.17
N LYS A 50 -6.39 -9.60 -8.85
CA LYS A 50 -7.48 -10.22 -9.62
C LYS A 50 -8.71 -10.42 -8.73
N HIS A 51 -9.82 -10.85 -9.34
CA HIS A 51 -11.08 -11.17 -8.67
C HIS A 51 -11.65 -9.97 -7.90
N GLU A 52 -12.01 -10.13 -6.62
CA GLU A 52 -12.60 -9.08 -5.76
C GLU A 52 -11.72 -7.82 -5.64
N LEU A 53 -10.41 -7.95 -5.87
CA LEU A 53 -9.46 -6.85 -5.85
C LEU A 53 -8.98 -6.45 -7.25
N ALA A 54 -9.69 -6.82 -8.32
CA ALA A 54 -9.37 -6.40 -9.68
C ALA A 54 -9.19 -4.87 -9.76
N GLY A 55 -8.12 -4.45 -10.44
CA GLY A 55 -7.74 -3.03 -10.56
C GLY A 55 -6.91 -2.48 -9.39
N HIS A 56 -6.71 -3.25 -8.32
CA HIS A 56 -5.75 -2.91 -7.27
C HIS A 56 -4.36 -3.48 -7.58
N TRP A 57 -3.38 -2.88 -6.94
CA TRP A 57 -1.98 -3.26 -6.96
C TRP A 57 -1.54 -3.65 -5.56
N SER A 58 -0.60 -4.59 -5.49
CA SER A 58 0.04 -5.04 -4.28
C SER A 58 1.55 -4.85 -4.36
N ARG A 59 2.15 -4.36 -3.27
CA ARG A 59 3.61 -4.33 -3.09
C ARG A 59 4.00 -5.00 -1.79
N ARG A 60 5.13 -5.70 -1.80
CA ARG A 60 5.74 -6.34 -0.64
C ARG A 60 6.32 -5.30 0.30
N ILE A 61 5.73 -5.23 1.49
CA ILE A 61 6.31 -4.53 2.64
C ILE A 61 7.48 -5.39 3.15
N ASP A 62 7.18 -6.64 3.46
CA ASP A 62 8.12 -7.69 3.85
C ASP A 62 7.69 -9.05 3.25
N GLU A 63 8.14 -10.16 3.82
CA GLU A 63 7.79 -11.51 3.36
C GLU A 63 6.28 -11.78 3.44
N THR A 64 5.61 -11.29 4.49
CA THR A 64 4.21 -11.57 4.81
C THR A 64 3.28 -10.41 4.45
N ASN A 65 3.63 -9.18 4.83
CA ASN A 65 2.77 -8.01 4.73
C ASN A 65 2.77 -7.40 3.32
N ARG A 66 1.59 -6.96 2.88
CA ARG A 66 1.39 -6.27 1.60
C ARG A 66 0.80 -4.88 1.78
N LEU A 67 1.27 -3.95 0.96
CA LEU A 67 0.61 -2.68 0.72
C LEU A 67 -0.31 -2.87 -0.49
N VAL A 68 -1.61 -2.80 -0.28
CA VAL A 68 -2.63 -2.91 -1.33
C VAL A 68 -3.23 -1.55 -1.59
N TYR A 69 -3.21 -1.12 -2.86
CA TYR A 69 -3.60 0.22 -3.23
C TYR A 69 -4.13 0.30 -4.67
N LYS A 70 -4.75 1.41 -5.02
CA LYS A 70 -5.05 1.81 -6.40
C LYS A 70 -4.92 3.33 -6.54
N VAL A 71 -4.82 3.80 -7.77
CA VAL A 71 -4.96 5.23 -8.07
C VAL A 71 -6.32 5.41 -8.74
N ASP A 72 -7.15 6.29 -8.19
CA ASP A 72 -8.45 6.60 -8.77
C ASP A 72 -8.34 7.58 -9.96
N GLU A 73 -9.46 7.83 -10.63
CA GLU A 73 -9.54 8.70 -11.81
C GLU A 73 -9.10 10.16 -11.54
N HIS A 74 -9.11 10.60 -10.28
CA HIS A 74 -8.66 11.92 -9.87
C HIS A 74 -7.17 11.95 -9.51
N GLY A 75 -6.46 10.83 -9.66
CA GLY A 75 -5.07 10.71 -9.27
C GLY A 75 -4.89 10.70 -7.75
N THR A 76 -5.83 10.16 -6.98
CA THR A 76 -5.66 9.91 -5.55
C THR A 76 -5.18 8.48 -5.31
N LEU A 77 -4.10 8.32 -4.53
CA LEU A 77 -3.65 7.01 -4.06
C LEU A 77 -4.56 6.54 -2.93
N ARG A 78 -5.39 5.54 -3.20
CA ARG A 78 -6.23 4.87 -2.21
C ARG A 78 -5.52 3.64 -1.68
N ILE A 79 -5.29 3.59 -0.37
CA ILE A 79 -4.64 2.48 0.32
C ILE A 79 -5.73 1.70 1.05
N GLU A 80 -5.87 0.43 0.68
CA GLU A 80 -6.90 -0.47 1.23
C GLU A 80 -6.37 -1.32 2.38
N TYR A 81 -5.09 -1.73 2.31
CA TYR A 81 -4.40 -2.53 3.33
C TYR A 81 -2.92 -2.18 3.41
N CYS A 82 -2.34 -2.21 4.61
CA CYS A 82 -0.89 -2.12 4.84
C CYS A 82 -0.38 -3.07 5.95
N LYS A 83 -1.16 -4.10 6.29
CA LYS A 83 -0.79 -5.18 7.22
C LYS A 83 -1.52 -6.46 6.82
N GLY A 84 -0.86 -7.60 6.96
CA GLY A 84 -1.38 -8.92 6.61
C GLY A 84 -1.24 -9.27 5.13
N HIS A 85 -1.81 -10.41 4.76
CA HIS A 85 -1.84 -10.94 3.40
C HIS A 85 -3.30 -11.23 3.01
N TYR A 86 -3.89 -10.34 2.19
CA TYR A 86 -5.24 -10.45 1.61
C TYR A 86 -6.40 -10.89 2.54
N GLU A 87 -6.28 -10.73 3.86
CA GLU A 87 -7.32 -10.98 4.88
C GLU A 87 -7.64 -9.71 5.71
#